data_AF-A0A367ZR23-F1
#
_entry.id   AF-A0A367ZR23-F1
#
_cell.length_a   1.000
_cell.length_b   1.000
_cell.length_c   1.000
_cell.angle_alpha   90.00
_cell.angle_beta   90.00
_cell.angle_gamma   90.00
#
_symmetry.space_group_name_H-M   'P 1'
#
loop_
_entity.id
_entity.type
_entity.pdbx_description
1 polymer ?
#
loop_
_entity_poly.entity_id
_entity_poly.type
_entity_poly.pdbx_seq_one_letter_code
_entity_poly.pdbx_strand_id
1 'polypeptide(L)'
;MIELLIVVAIIAVLVGVALPYYQNYVRETRITKAKHELDIIKEALIKYNTFEDKKFSGNDLNVLQGNYLQQLTFDPWGRAYEVFPASGVVRSLGPDHLDPRDDIVVDYLPSLALARATWVDADHNRHITASDGLRLEFTRFLLPGQSITYTNDPVAASASGPSLLFSPEVKVGQLGATSTPLVATISELWIPILSNDDTIFFPGSSTVRVASGNVSLKDFSGRPANGTAGQFPGMEVTIKAD
;
A
#
# COMPACT_ATOMS: atom_id res chain seq x y z
N MET A 1 34.37 59.65 -4.22
CA MET A 1 34.93 58.32 -3.91
C MET A 1 34.16 57.63 -2.77
N ILE A 2 33.90 58.30 -1.64
CA ILE A 2 33.10 57.74 -0.53
C ILE A 2 31.66 57.36 -0.92
N GLU A 3 31.07 58.10 -1.84
CA GLU A 3 29.68 57.94 -2.29
C GLU A 3 29.45 56.58 -2.98
N LEU A 4 30.41 56.14 -3.80
CA LEU A 4 30.35 54.85 -4.47
C LEU A 4 30.61 53.69 -3.49
N LEU A 5 31.44 53.92 -2.48
CA LEU A 5 31.77 52.92 -1.46
C LEU A 5 30.55 52.59 -0.58
N ILE A 6 29.80 53.62 -0.16
CA ILE A 6 28.56 53.43 0.62
C ILE A 6 27.50 52.66 -0.19
N VAL A 7 27.35 52.99 -1.48
CA VAL A 7 26.39 52.29 -2.35
C VAL A 7 26.71 50.80 -2.48
N VAL A 8 27.97 50.46 -2.72
CA VAL A 8 28.38 49.04 -2.84
C VAL A 8 28.22 48.30 -1.52
N ALA A 9 28.50 48.96 -0.38
CA ALA A 9 28.29 48.38 0.94
C ALA A 9 26.81 48.05 1.22
N ILE A 10 25.89 48.96 0.88
CA ILE A 10 24.45 48.72 1.05
C ILE A 10 23.97 47.58 0.14
N ILE A 11 24.43 47.53 -1.12
CA ILE A 11 24.07 46.43 -2.05
C ILE A 11 24.57 45.08 -1.52
N ALA A 12 25.78 45.01 -0.99
CA ALA A 12 26.32 43.76 -0.43
C ALA A 12 25.48 43.21 0.72
N VAL A 13 25.01 44.08 1.63
CA VAL A 13 24.13 43.69 2.73
C VAL A 13 22.77 43.20 2.20
N LEU A 14 22.17 43.92 1.24
CA LEU A 14 20.88 43.55 0.65
C LEU A 14 20.96 42.19 -0.06
N VAL A 15 22.01 41.95 -0.85
CA VAL A 15 22.22 40.66 -1.54
C VAL A 15 22.43 39.54 -0.53
N GLY A 16 23.21 39.79 0.53
CA GLY A 16 23.44 38.82 1.60
C GLY A 16 22.16 38.32 2.25
N VAL A 17 21.17 39.20 2.44
CA VAL A 17 19.87 38.82 2.99
C VAL A 17 18.95 38.20 1.93
N ALA A 18 18.93 38.71 0.70
CA ALA A 18 17.97 38.29 -0.33
C ALA A 18 18.23 36.89 -0.91
N LEU A 19 19.49 36.47 -1.04
CA LEU A 19 19.87 35.19 -1.65
C LEU A 19 19.22 33.95 -0.97
N PRO A 20 19.29 33.75 0.36
CA PRO A 20 18.69 32.57 0.99
C PRO A 20 17.17 32.51 0.82
N TYR A 21 16.46 33.65 0.78
CA TYR A 21 15.02 33.68 0.53
C TYR A 21 14.66 33.18 -0.86
N TYR A 22 15.41 33.61 -1.88
CA TYR A 22 15.20 33.18 -3.25
C TYR A 22 15.43 31.66 -3.42
N GLN A 23 16.48 31.12 -2.79
CA GLN A 23 16.77 29.69 -2.83
C GLN A 23 15.66 28.84 -2.21
N ASN A 24 15.10 29.28 -1.07
CA ASN A 24 13.98 28.60 -0.44
C ASN A 24 12.72 28.66 -1.32
N TYR A 25 12.42 29.81 -1.91
CA TYR A 25 11.28 29.97 -2.81
C TYR A 25 11.38 29.05 -4.04
N VAL A 26 12.55 28.98 -4.67
CA VAL A 26 12.78 28.08 -5.81
C VAL A 26 12.65 26.61 -5.39
N ARG A 27 13.11 26.25 -4.19
CA ARG A 27 12.94 24.88 -3.67
C ARG A 27 11.47 24.52 -3.47
N GLU A 28 10.70 25.37 -2.80
CA GLU A 28 9.28 25.12 -2.52
C GLU A 28 8.44 25.05 -3.80
N THR A 29 8.72 25.92 -4.77
CA THR A 29 8.05 25.89 -6.08
C THR A 29 8.35 24.61 -6.85
N ARG A 30 9.60 24.12 -6.81
CA ARG A 30 9.95 22.82 -7.39
C ARG A 30 9.22 21.68 -6.69
N ILE A 31 9.23 21.61 -5.36
CA ILE A 31 8.53 20.56 -4.61
C ILE A 31 7.02 20.57 -4.93
N THR A 32 6.41 21.76 -4.98
CA THR A 32 4.98 21.91 -5.31
C THR A 32 4.68 21.41 -6.73
N LYS A 33 5.53 21.77 -7.70
CA LYS A 33 5.40 21.29 -9.08
C LYS A 33 5.54 19.76 -9.15
N ALA A 34 6.53 19.18 -8.47
CA ALA A 34 6.74 17.74 -8.43
C ALA A 34 5.54 16.99 -7.85
N LYS A 35 4.97 17.48 -6.74
CA LYS A 35 3.75 16.91 -6.13
C LYS A 35 2.56 16.95 -7.09
N HIS A 36 2.35 18.08 -7.75
CA HIS A 36 1.25 18.20 -8.72
C HIS A 36 1.38 17.22 -9.88
N GLU A 37 2.59 17.06 -10.43
CA GLU A 37 2.83 16.10 -11.51
C GLU A 37 2.69 14.64 -11.03
N LEU A 38 3.15 14.31 -9.83
CA LEU A 38 2.93 13.01 -9.21
C LEU A 38 1.44 12.70 -9.03
N ASP A 39 0.62 13.68 -8.64
CA ASP A 39 -0.83 13.51 -8.53
C ASP A 39 -1.46 13.21 -9.90
N ILE A 40 -1.01 13.87 -10.97
CA ILE A 40 -1.49 13.57 -12.33
C ILE A 40 -1.14 12.12 -12.73
N ILE A 41 0.11 11.70 -12.49
CA ILE A 41 0.56 10.33 -12.81
C ILE A 41 -0.20 9.30 -11.97
N LYS A 42 -0.42 9.57 -10.68
CA LYS A 42 -1.25 8.75 -9.80
C LYS A 42 -2.64 8.55 -10.38
N GLU A 43 -3.32 9.63 -10.77
CA GLU A 43 -4.67 9.52 -11.34
C GLU A 43 -4.69 8.73 -12.66
N ALA A 44 -3.64 8.86 -13.49
CA ALA A 44 -3.49 8.04 -14.69
C ALA A 44 -3.33 6.55 -14.35
N LEU A 45 -2.52 6.21 -13.35
CA LEU A 45 -2.34 4.83 -12.88
C LEU A 45 -3.60 4.23 -12.27
N ILE A 46 -4.36 5.02 -11.50
CA ILE A 46 -5.65 4.59 -10.94
C ILE A 46 -6.63 4.26 -12.07
N LYS A 47 -6.73 5.15 -13.08
CA LYS A 47 -7.55 4.90 -14.27
C LYS A 47 -7.12 3.63 -15.00
N TYR A 48 -5.83 3.46 -15.26
CA TYR A 48 -5.30 2.24 -15.89
C TYR A 48 -5.74 0.99 -15.12
N ASN A 49 -5.52 0.96 -13.80
CA ASN A 49 -5.90 -0.19 -12.96
C ASN A 49 -7.41 -0.45 -12.87
N THR A 50 -8.23 0.54 -13.22
CA THR A 50 -9.70 0.44 -13.17
C THR A 50 -10.28 -0.05 -14.51
N PHE A 51 -9.69 0.39 -15.62
CA PHE A 51 -10.22 0.11 -16.96
C PHE A 51 -9.55 -1.08 -17.65
N GLU A 52 -8.31 -1.39 -17.32
CA GLU A 52 -7.57 -2.51 -17.91
C GLU A 52 -7.77 -3.79 -17.08
N ASP A 53 -7.81 -4.94 -17.76
CA ASP A 53 -8.00 -6.25 -17.11
C ASP A 53 -6.85 -6.62 -16.16
N LYS A 54 -5.66 -6.07 -16.43
CA LYS A 54 -4.44 -6.33 -15.66
C LYS A 54 -3.97 -5.06 -14.97
N LYS A 55 -3.73 -5.18 -13.66
CA LYS A 55 -3.06 -4.12 -12.89
C LYS A 55 -1.71 -3.80 -13.50
N PHE A 56 -1.34 -2.51 -13.42
CA PHE A 56 -0.05 -2.03 -13.86
C PHE A 56 1.08 -2.75 -13.13
N SER A 57 2.03 -3.30 -13.88
CA SER A 57 3.14 -4.14 -13.37
C SER A 57 4.50 -3.78 -13.96
N GLY A 58 4.56 -2.84 -14.91
CA GLY A 58 5.81 -2.37 -15.51
C GLY A 58 6.49 -1.28 -14.68
N ASN A 59 7.78 -1.06 -14.93
CA ASN A 59 8.49 0.10 -14.36
C ASN A 59 8.45 1.33 -15.30
N ASP A 60 7.97 1.15 -16.53
CA ASP A 60 7.95 2.18 -17.55
C ASP A 60 6.59 2.87 -17.63
N LEU A 61 6.58 4.18 -17.41
CA LEU A 61 5.37 5.01 -17.50
C LEU A 61 4.94 5.32 -18.94
N ASN A 62 5.77 4.97 -19.93
CA ASN A 62 5.46 5.20 -21.36
C ASN A 62 4.18 4.48 -21.80
N VAL A 63 3.82 3.36 -21.16
CA VAL A 63 2.57 2.62 -21.44
C VAL A 63 1.33 3.45 -21.15
N LEU A 64 1.42 4.42 -20.23
CA LEU A 64 0.32 5.30 -19.88
C LEU A 64 0.15 6.46 -20.88
N GLN A 65 1.18 6.74 -21.68
CA GLN A 65 1.16 7.87 -22.61
C GLN A 65 0.17 7.63 -23.75
N GLY A 66 -0.57 8.67 -24.12
CA GLY A 66 -1.61 8.64 -25.15
C GLY A 66 -2.99 8.32 -24.60
N ASN A 67 -3.13 7.22 -23.87
CA ASN A 67 -4.44 6.76 -23.37
C ASN A 67 -4.82 7.36 -22.01
N TYR A 68 -3.88 7.39 -21.07
CA TYR A 68 -4.13 7.79 -19.67
C TYR A 68 -3.39 9.06 -19.27
N LEU A 69 -2.30 9.39 -19.97
CA LEU A 69 -1.47 10.56 -19.77
C LEU A 69 -1.18 11.25 -21.12
N GLN A 70 -1.33 12.57 -21.19
CA GLN A 70 -1.12 13.31 -22.46
C GLN A 70 0.35 13.32 -22.88
N GLN A 71 1.24 13.61 -21.94
CA GLN A 71 2.69 13.61 -22.14
C GLN A 71 3.38 13.24 -20.85
N LEU A 72 4.48 12.51 -20.95
CA LEU A 72 5.33 12.23 -19.80
C LEU A 72 6.22 13.45 -19.54
N THR A 73 6.14 14.01 -18.34
CA THR A 73 7.01 15.10 -17.89
C THR A 73 8.20 14.58 -17.09
N PHE A 74 9.25 15.37 -17.05
CA PHE A 74 10.37 15.16 -16.14
C PHE A 74 10.13 15.96 -14.86
N ASP A 75 10.65 15.44 -13.75
CA ASP A 75 10.61 16.13 -12.49
C ASP A 75 11.36 17.48 -12.56
N PRO A 76 11.15 18.38 -11.58
CA PRO A 76 11.78 19.71 -11.57
C PRO A 76 13.31 19.71 -11.46
N TRP A 77 13.92 18.54 -11.27
CA TRP A 77 15.37 18.33 -11.19
C TRP A 77 15.93 17.63 -12.44
N GLY A 78 15.08 17.30 -13.41
CA GLY A 78 15.45 16.82 -14.74
C GLY A 78 15.47 15.30 -14.89
N ARG A 79 14.85 14.55 -13.96
CA ARG A 79 14.78 13.09 -13.97
C ARG A 79 13.36 12.59 -14.20
N ALA A 80 13.23 11.39 -14.75
CA ALA A 80 11.92 10.76 -14.93
C ALA A 80 11.39 10.24 -13.58
N TYR A 81 10.07 10.29 -13.41
CA TYR A 81 9.39 9.69 -12.28
C TYR A 81 9.55 8.17 -12.27
N GLU A 82 9.73 7.59 -11.08
CA GLU A 82 9.86 6.15 -10.88
C GLU A 82 8.56 5.59 -10.29
N VAL A 83 8.10 4.46 -10.84
CA VAL A 83 6.93 3.73 -10.34
C VAL A 83 7.36 2.38 -9.78
N PHE A 84 6.76 2.01 -8.65
CA PHE A 84 6.99 0.74 -7.99
C PHE A 84 5.67 0.00 -7.87
N PRO A 85 5.34 -0.88 -8.85
CA PRO A 85 4.06 -1.57 -8.89
C PRO A 85 3.77 -2.44 -7.68
N ALA A 86 4.79 -3.13 -7.16
CA ALA A 86 4.67 -4.02 -6.01
C ALA A 86 4.30 -3.27 -4.72
N SER A 87 4.85 -2.08 -4.52
CA SER A 87 4.50 -1.22 -3.39
C SER A 87 3.31 -0.32 -3.65
N GLY A 88 2.92 -0.08 -4.92
CA GLY A 88 1.80 0.80 -5.25
C GLY A 88 2.10 2.29 -5.11
N VAL A 89 3.35 2.69 -5.36
CA VAL A 89 3.82 4.08 -5.22
C VAL A 89 4.46 4.61 -6.49
N VAL A 90 4.38 5.92 -6.67
CA VAL A 90 5.19 6.69 -7.62
C VAL A 90 6.06 7.66 -6.81
N ARG A 91 7.31 7.85 -7.22
CA ARG A 91 8.21 8.78 -6.55
C ARG A 91 9.01 9.65 -7.52
N SER A 92 9.41 10.81 -7.03
CA SER A 92 10.53 11.60 -7.54
C SER A 92 11.69 11.49 -6.57
N LEU A 93 12.93 11.43 -7.08
CA LEU A 93 14.14 11.28 -6.28
C LEU A 93 14.70 12.62 -5.74
N GLY A 94 13.91 13.68 -5.81
CA GLY A 94 14.30 14.97 -5.25
C GLY A 94 15.52 15.62 -5.93
N PRO A 95 16.11 16.65 -5.29
CA PRO A 95 17.29 17.34 -5.77
C PRO A 95 18.58 16.51 -5.90
N ASP A 96 18.80 15.53 -5.01
CA ASP A 96 20.08 14.82 -4.95
C ASP A 96 20.10 13.47 -5.67
N HIS A 97 18.93 12.94 -5.99
CA HIS A 97 18.71 11.68 -6.69
C HIS A 97 19.21 10.42 -5.97
N LEU A 98 19.58 10.52 -4.70
CA LEU A 98 20.32 9.50 -3.96
C LEU A 98 19.79 9.27 -2.55
N ASP A 99 19.42 10.32 -1.81
CA ASP A 99 18.97 10.21 -0.42
C ASP A 99 17.43 10.06 -0.38
N PRO A 100 16.89 8.93 0.12
CA PRO A 100 15.44 8.75 0.24
C PRO A 100 14.71 9.78 1.12
N ARG A 101 15.44 10.66 1.83
CA ARG A 101 14.85 11.72 2.67
C ARG A 101 14.28 12.88 1.87
N ASP A 102 14.81 13.16 0.67
CA ASP A 102 14.29 14.22 -0.20
C ASP A 102 13.32 13.69 -1.27
N ASP A 103 13.21 12.36 -1.40
CA ASP A 103 12.23 11.67 -2.23
C ASP A 103 10.80 12.17 -1.94
N ILE A 104 10.07 12.52 -3.00
CA ILE A 104 8.64 12.83 -2.92
C ILE A 104 7.89 11.59 -3.38
N VAL A 105 7.23 10.90 -2.45
CA VAL A 105 6.52 9.64 -2.71
C VAL A 105 5.01 9.87 -2.61
N VAL A 106 4.27 9.34 -3.58
CA VAL A 106 2.80 9.37 -3.63
C VAL A 106 2.25 7.97 -3.86
N ASP A 107 1.30 7.58 -3.01
CA ASP A 107 0.57 6.32 -3.13
C ASP A 107 -0.55 6.40 -4.17
N TYR A 108 -0.57 5.47 -5.13
CA TYR A 108 -1.68 5.33 -6.08
C TYR A 108 -2.59 4.13 -5.79
N LEU A 109 -2.11 3.13 -5.05
CA LEU A 109 -2.98 2.08 -4.52
C LEU A 109 -3.59 2.51 -3.17
N PRO A 110 -4.78 2.03 -2.78
CA PRO A 110 -5.33 2.28 -1.44
C PRO A 110 -4.48 1.58 -0.37
N SER A 111 -4.52 2.03 0.89
CA SER A 111 -3.76 1.41 1.98
C SER A 111 -4.07 -0.08 2.13
N LEU A 112 -3.11 -0.85 2.69
CA LEU A 112 -3.26 -2.30 2.84
C LEU A 112 -4.45 -2.63 3.74
N ALA A 113 -5.52 -3.14 3.16
CA ALA A 113 -6.74 -3.51 3.83
C ALA A 113 -7.23 -4.84 3.30
N LEU A 114 -7.92 -5.61 4.16
CA LEU A 114 -8.66 -6.78 3.74
C LEU A 114 -9.88 -6.31 2.93
N ALA A 115 -9.94 -6.66 1.65
CA ALA A 115 -10.98 -6.24 0.73
C ALA A 115 -12.09 -7.29 0.61
N ARG A 116 -11.71 -8.56 0.57
CA ARG A 116 -12.65 -9.67 0.35
C ARG A 116 -12.22 -10.93 1.08
N ALA A 117 -13.19 -11.72 1.51
CA ALA A 117 -13.00 -13.06 2.05
C ALA A 117 -14.00 -13.99 1.38
N THR A 118 -13.52 -14.99 0.64
CA THR A 118 -14.36 -16.01 0.01
C THR A 118 -13.95 -17.41 0.46
N TRP A 119 -14.93 -18.28 0.62
CA TRP A 119 -14.74 -19.71 0.71
C TRP A 119 -14.74 -20.29 -0.70
N VAL A 120 -13.67 -21.01 -1.02
CA VAL A 120 -13.50 -21.68 -2.30
C VAL A 120 -13.76 -23.17 -2.07
N ASP A 121 -14.90 -23.63 -2.62
CA ASP A 121 -15.30 -25.03 -2.70
C ASP A 121 -14.51 -25.69 -3.85
N ALA A 122 -13.50 -26.49 -3.51
CA ALA A 122 -12.60 -27.08 -4.49
C ALA A 122 -13.20 -28.31 -5.16
N ASP A 123 -14.01 -29.08 -4.44
CA ASP A 123 -14.59 -30.33 -4.91
C ASP A 123 -16.06 -30.22 -5.34
N HIS A 124 -16.62 -29.00 -5.27
CA HIS A 124 -17.96 -28.62 -5.68
C HIS A 124 -19.07 -29.37 -4.94
N ASN A 125 -18.80 -29.81 -3.71
CA ASN A 125 -19.72 -30.61 -2.93
C ASN A 125 -20.67 -29.77 -2.05
N ARG A 126 -20.48 -28.45 -1.96
CA ARG A 126 -21.21 -27.49 -1.12
C ARG A 126 -21.14 -27.76 0.39
N HIS A 127 -20.16 -28.53 0.82
CA HIS A 127 -19.86 -28.86 2.21
C HIS A 127 -18.44 -28.36 2.53
N ILE A 128 -18.21 -27.98 3.78
CA ILE A 128 -16.89 -27.52 4.20
C ILE A 128 -16.01 -28.74 4.45
N THR A 129 -15.04 -28.96 3.57
CA THR A 129 -14.11 -30.09 3.60
C THR A 129 -12.66 -29.67 3.68
N ALA A 130 -11.78 -30.62 4.02
CA ALA A 130 -10.34 -30.39 4.10
C ALA A 130 -9.68 -30.13 2.73
N SER A 131 -10.38 -30.35 1.62
CA SER A 131 -9.95 -29.93 0.28
C SER A 131 -10.18 -28.45 0.01
N ASP A 132 -11.00 -27.78 0.81
CA ASP A 132 -11.41 -26.40 0.60
C ASP A 132 -10.50 -25.41 1.34
N GLY A 133 -10.70 -24.13 1.04
CA GLY A 133 -9.96 -23.07 1.71
C GLY A 133 -10.65 -21.72 1.71
N LEU A 134 -10.14 -20.84 2.57
CA LEU A 134 -10.51 -19.44 2.57
C LEU A 134 -9.49 -18.65 1.75
N ARG A 135 -10.00 -17.89 0.79
CA ARG A 135 -9.25 -16.92 0.00
C ARG A 135 -9.52 -15.53 0.54
N LEU A 136 -8.48 -14.91 1.08
CA LEU A 136 -8.52 -13.54 1.55
C LEU A 136 -7.80 -12.64 0.55
N GLU A 137 -8.47 -11.62 0.05
CA GLU A 137 -7.91 -10.68 -0.91
C GLU A 137 -7.66 -9.32 -0.26
N PHE A 138 -6.48 -8.80 -0.51
CA PHE A 138 -6.01 -7.52 -0.01
C PHE A 138 -5.92 -6.49 -1.13
N THR A 139 -6.01 -5.23 -0.74
CA THR A 139 -5.87 -4.09 -1.67
C THR A 139 -4.46 -3.93 -2.25
N ARG A 140 -3.43 -4.43 -1.55
CA ARG A 140 -2.01 -4.38 -1.94
C ARG A 140 -1.35 -5.74 -1.81
N PHE A 141 -0.17 -5.87 -2.43
CA PHE A 141 0.68 -7.03 -2.27
C PHE A 141 1.22 -7.12 -0.83
N LEU A 142 1.22 -8.34 -0.30
CA LEU A 142 1.71 -8.64 1.03
C LEU A 142 3.23 -8.82 1.01
N LEU A 143 3.89 -8.44 2.11
CA LEU A 143 5.29 -8.74 2.33
C LEU A 143 5.51 -10.26 2.36
N PRO A 144 6.49 -10.81 1.63
CA PRO A 144 6.63 -12.26 1.50
C PRO A 144 7.18 -12.93 2.78
N GLY A 145 6.87 -14.22 2.94
CA GLY A 145 7.47 -15.09 3.97
C GLY A 145 7.06 -14.79 5.41
N GLN A 146 5.91 -14.15 5.64
CA GLN A 146 5.40 -13.85 6.98
C GLN A 146 4.46 -14.96 7.45
N SER A 147 4.69 -15.51 8.65
CA SER A 147 3.77 -16.46 9.27
C SER A 147 2.52 -15.74 9.77
N ILE A 148 1.35 -16.26 9.37
CA ILE A 148 0.05 -15.70 9.72
C ILE A 148 -0.59 -16.55 10.81
N THR A 149 -0.96 -15.87 11.89
CA THR A 149 -1.64 -16.45 13.05
C THR A 149 -3.05 -15.87 13.15
N TYR A 150 -3.98 -16.71 13.59
CA TYR A 150 -5.40 -16.39 13.67
C TYR A 150 -5.93 -16.66 15.08
N THR A 151 -6.91 -15.87 15.48
CA THR A 151 -7.63 -16.03 16.75
C THR A 151 -9.09 -15.66 16.57
N ASN A 152 -9.96 -16.14 17.44
CA ASN A 152 -11.35 -15.70 17.59
C ASN A 152 -11.59 -15.00 18.94
N ASP A 153 -10.54 -14.86 19.76
CA ASP A 153 -10.58 -14.13 21.02
C ASP A 153 -10.15 -12.66 20.80
N PRO A 154 -11.04 -11.68 21.04
CA PRO A 154 -10.73 -10.26 20.88
C PRO A 154 -9.66 -9.75 21.85
N VAL A 155 -9.49 -10.39 23.02
CA VAL A 155 -8.43 -10.03 23.97
C VAL A 155 -7.08 -10.48 23.42
N ALA A 156 -6.99 -11.74 22.98
CA ALA A 156 -5.80 -12.25 22.30
C ALA A 156 -5.47 -11.42 21.03
N ALA A 157 -6.48 -11.01 20.25
CA ALA A 157 -6.29 -10.18 19.05
C ALA A 157 -5.67 -8.81 19.32
N SER A 158 -5.74 -8.32 20.56
CA SER A 158 -5.12 -7.07 20.99
C SER A 158 -3.71 -7.27 21.52
N ALA A 159 -3.28 -8.51 21.77
CA ALA A 159 -1.91 -8.84 22.12
C ALA A 159 -1.04 -8.89 20.86
N SER A 160 0.26 -8.60 20.99
CA SER A 160 1.23 -8.72 19.90
C SER A 160 1.36 -10.18 19.46
N GLY A 161 0.92 -10.51 18.24
CA GLY A 161 1.03 -11.88 17.73
C GLY A 161 0.01 -12.21 16.63
N PRO A 162 -1.29 -12.37 16.97
CA PRO A 162 -2.33 -12.68 16.00
C PRO A 162 -2.39 -11.63 14.91
N SER A 163 -2.49 -12.10 13.66
CA SER A 163 -2.58 -11.27 12.47
C SER A 163 -4.03 -11.06 12.03
N LEU A 164 -4.88 -12.07 12.21
CA LEU A 164 -6.30 -12.06 11.86
C LEU A 164 -7.16 -12.37 13.08
N LEU A 165 -8.28 -11.66 13.19
CA LEU A 165 -9.35 -11.95 14.14
C LEU A 165 -10.58 -12.42 13.35
N PHE A 166 -11.05 -13.61 13.66
CA PHE A 166 -12.31 -14.15 13.17
C PHE A 166 -13.44 -13.88 14.17
N SER A 167 -14.68 -13.96 13.69
CA SER A 167 -15.85 -13.92 14.55
C SER A 167 -15.89 -15.12 15.53
N PRO A 168 -16.52 -14.98 16.71
CA PRO A 168 -16.41 -15.96 17.79
C PRO A 168 -16.86 -17.38 17.44
N GLU A 169 -17.80 -17.51 16.50
CA GLU A 169 -18.35 -18.79 16.06
C GLU A 169 -17.41 -19.58 15.14
N VAL A 170 -16.35 -18.95 14.62
CA VAL A 170 -15.39 -19.61 13.73
C VAL A 170 -14.47 -20.53 14.54
N LYS A 171 -14.39 -21.80 14.14
CA LYS A 171 -13.51 -22.81 14.74
C LYS A 171 -12.08 -22.66 14.21
N VAL A 172 -11.37 -21.64 14.67
CA VAL A 172 -10.00 -21.31 14.23
C VAL A 172 -8.99 -22.47 14.37
N GLY A 173 -9.21 -23.41 15.29
CA GLY A 173 -8.37 -24.62 15.43
C GLY A 173 -8.47 -25.63 14.28
N GLN A 174 -9.48 -25.48 13.41
CA GLN A 174 -9.67 -26.28 12.20
C GLN A 174 -9.12 -25.59 10.94
N LEU A 175 -8.60 -24.36 11.08
CA LEU A 175 -7.86 -23.67 10.02
C LEU A 175 -6.39 -24.09 10.07
N GLY A 176 -5.79 -24.28 8.91
CA GLY A 176 -4.40 -24.69 8.78
C GLY A 176 -3.42 -23.53 8.81
N ALA A 177 -2.18 -23.85 9.16
CA ALA A 177 -1.10 -22.88 9.20
C ALA A 177 -0.94 -22.20 7.84
N THR A 178 -0.78 -20.88 7.86
CA THR A 178 -0.76 -20.06 6.66
C THR A 178 0.41 -19.10 6.72
N SER A 179 1.05 -18.85 5.58
CA SER A 179 2.07 -17.81 5.43
C SER A 179 1.77 -16.96 4.22
N THR A 180 2.25 -15.72 4.21
CA THR A 180 2.24 -14.92 2.99
C THR A 180 3.10 -15.60 1.92
N PRO A 181 2.81 -15.34 0.63
CA PRO A 181 3.52 -16.01 -0.46
C PRO A 181 5.02 -15.71 -0.40
N LEU A 182 5.87 -16.62 -0.87
CA LEU A 182 7.33 -16.44 -0.85
C LEU A 182 7.82 -15.36 -1.83
N VAL A 183 6.95 -14.89 -2.73
CA VAL A 183 7.22 -13.81 -3.67
C VAL A 183 6.02 -12.86 -3.63
N ALA A 184 6.26 -11.54 -3.66
CA ALA A 184 5.22 -10.51 -3.65
C ALA A 184 4.49 -10.40 -5.01
N THR A 185 3.92 -11.51 -5.48
CA THR A 185 3.26 -11.63 -6.79
C THR A 185 1.74 -11.61 -6.69
N ILE A 186 1.18 -11.91 -5.52
CA ILE A 186 -0.27 -12.01 -5.32
C ILE A 186 -0.71 -11.22 -4.09
N SER A 187 -1.87 -10.56 -4.21
CA SER A 187 -2.52 -9.82 -3.12
C SER A 187 -3.47 -10.73 -2.33
N GLU A 188 -3.21 -12.03 -2.33
CA GLU A 188 -4.13 -13.05 -1.84
C GLU A 188 -3.45 -13.92 -0.80
N LEU A 189 -4.22 -14.32 0.21
CA LEU A 189 -3.81 -15.22 1.25
C LEU A 189 -4.76 -16.42 1.24
N TRP A 190 -4.17 -17.61 1.12
CA TRP A 190 -4.89 -18.87 1.15
C TRP A 190 -4.79 -19.52 2.52
N ILE A 191 -5.92 -19.81 3.16
CA ILE A 191 -5.99 -20.51 4.43
C ILE A 191 -6.64 -21.88 4.19
N PRO A 192 -5.89 -22.99 4.32
CA PRO A 192 -6.44 -24.32 4.12
C PRO A 192 -7.34 -24.74 5.30
N ILE A 193 -8.33 -25.58 5.02
CA ILE A 193 -9.20 -26.19 6.03
C ILE A 193 -8.65 -27.58 6.39
N LEU A 194 -8.69 -27.96 7.67
CA LEU A 194 -8.07 -29.20 8.16
C LEU A 194 -9.06 -30.34 8.43
N SER A 195 -10.37 -30.06 8.47
CA SER A 195 -11.39 -31.07 8.78
C SER A 195 -12.65 -30.90 7.95
N ASN A 196 -13.44 -31.97 7.90
CA ASN A 196 -14.71 -32.00 7.19
C ASN A 196 -15.83 -31.68 8.18
N ASP A 197 -16.16 -30.39 8.32
CA ASP A 197 -17.16 -29.92 9.27
C ASP A 197 -17.80 -28.61 8.76
N ASP A 198 -19.07 -28.70 8.36
CA ASP A 198 -19.88 -27.57 7.90
C ASP A 198 -20.07 -26.47 8.95
N THR A 199 -19.70 -26.72 10.20
CA THR A 199 -19.80 -25.77 11.30
C THR A 199 -18.47 -25.08 11.63
N ILE A 200 -17.43 -25.20 10.79
CA ILE A 200 -16.17 -24.47 10.97
C ILE A 200 -16.39 -22.95 10.88
N PHE A 201 -17.20 -22.51 9.92
CA PHE A 201 -17.67 -21.14 9.76
C PHE A 201 -18.99 -21.13 8.97
N PHE A 202 -19.72 -20.02 9.01
CA PHE A 202 -20.98 -19.88 8.30
C PHE A 202 -20.85 -18.85 7.17
N PRO A 203 -20.80 -19.28 5.89
CA PRO A 203 -20.79 -18.35 4.76
C PRO A 203 -21.98 -17.37 4.84
N GLY A 204 -21.70 -16.08 4.69
CA GLY A 204 -22.69 -15.00 4.77
C GLY A 204 -22.94 -14.43 6.16
N SER A 205 -22.45 -15.07 7.23
CA SER A 205 -22.57 -14.56 8.61
C SER A 205 -21.21 -14.37 9.27
N SER A 206 -20.30 -15.32 9.11
CA SER A 206 -18.99 -15.24 9.76
C SER A 206 -18.13 -14.15 9.16
N THR A 207 -17.35 -13.49 10.01
CA THR A 207 -16.54 -12.33 9.62
C THR A 207 -15.08 -12.55 9.97
N VAL A 208 -14.23 -11.83 9.24
CA VAL A 208 -12.79 -11.76 9.46
C VAL A 208 -12.33 -10.32 9.36
N ARG A 209 -11.40 -9.93 10.23
CA ARG A 209 -10.72 -8.65 10.17
C ARG A 209 -9.25 -8.80 10.54
N VAL A 210 -8.47 -7.77 10.26
CA VAL A 210 -7.08 -7.68 10.76
C VAL A 210 -7.10 -7.46 12.26
N ALA A 211 -6.28 -8.22 13.00
CA ALA A 211 -6.15 -8.08 14.44
C ALA A 211 -5.41 -6.79 14.82
N SER A 212 -5.77 -6.17 15.94
CA SER A 212 -5.14 -4.92 16.37
C SER A 212 -3.68 -5.09 16.80
N GLY A 213 -3.32 -6.26 17.34
CA GLY A 213 -1.96 -6.65 17.67
C GLY A 213 -1.17 -7.28 16.51
N ASN A 214 -1.61 -7.10 15.27
CA ASN A 214 -0.93 -7.64 14.09
C ASN A 214 0.48 -7.07 13.92
N VAL A 215 1.45 -7.95 13.68
CA VAL A 215 2.85 -7.59 13.37
C VAL A 215 3.29 -8.15 12.01
N SER A 216 2.64 -9.21 11.52
CA SER A 216 3.05 -9.96 10.34
C SER A 216 2.44 -9.44 9.03
N LEU A 217 1.19 -8.96 9.03
CA LEU A 217 0.55 -8.42 7.81
C LEU A 217 1.06 -7.01 7.54
N LYS A 218 2.00 -6.92 6.61
CA LYS A 218 2.61 -5.69 6.12
C LYS A 218 2.57 -5.63 4.60
N ASP A 219 2.56 -4.43 4.05
CA ASP A 219 2.73 -4.21 2.62
C ASP A 219 4.21 -4.40 2.22
N PHE A 220 4.47 -4.36 0.92
CA PHE A 220 5.84 -4.47 0.39
C PHE A 220 6.76 -3.32 0.86
N SER A 221 6.19 -2.19 1.28
CA SER A 221 6.92 -1.05 1.87
C SER A 221 7.13 -1.18 3.39
N GLY A 222 6.70 -2.29 4.00
CA GLY A 222 6.82 -2.55 5.44
C GLY A 222 5.75 -1.88 6.31
N ARG A 223 4.74 -1.23 5.73
CA ARG A 223 3.63 -0.59 6.45
C ARG A 223 2.61 -1.64 6.89
N PRO A 224 2.14 -1.60 8.15
CA PRO A 224 1.16 -2.57 8.65
C PRO A 224 -0.22 -2.39 8.01
N ALA A 225 -1.00 -3.47 7.97
CA ALA A 225 -2.37 -3.45 7.44
C ALA A 225 -3.33 -2.61 8.32
N ASN A 226 -4.35 -2.02 7.70
CA ASN A 226 -5.47 -1.36 8.38
C ASN A 226 -6.13 -2.35 9.34
N GLY A 227 -6.46 -1.88 10.54
CA GLY A 227 -6.90 -2.70 11.68
C GLY A 227 -5.83 -2.90 12.73
N THR A 228 -4.54 -2.81 12.35
CA THR A 228 -3.43 -2.79 13.30
C THR A 228 -3.49 -1.54 14.18
N ALA A 229 -3.06 -1.63 15.44
CA ALA A 229 -3.01 -0.51 16.36
C ALA A 229 -2.22 0.67 15.77
N GLY A 230 -2.81 1.87 15.79
CA GLY A 230 -2.22 3.08 15.22
C GLY A 230 -2.40 3.25 13.70
N GLN A 231 -3.07 2.31 13.02
CA GLN A 231 -3.51 2.47 11.63
C GLN A 231 -5.00 2.82 11.54
N PHE A 232 -5.47 3.07 10.32
CA PHE A 232 -6.89 3.20 10.05
C PHE A 232 -7.66 1.95 10.52
N PRO A 233 -8.91 2.10 10.98
CA PRO A 233 -9.71 0.97 11.45
C PRO A 233 -9.87 -0.07 10.33
N GLY A 234 -9.63 -1.33 10.67
CA GLY A 234 -9.86 -2.45 9.78
C GLY A 234 -11.34 -2.80 9.78
N MET A 235 -11.96 -2.79 8.60
CA MET A 235 -13.36 -3.19 8.48
C MET A 235 -13.49 -4.71 8.62
N GLU A 236 -14.61 -5.14 9.19
CA GLU A 236 -15.00 -6.54 9.20
C GLU A 236 -15.51 -6.94 7.83
N VAL A 237 -14.97 -8.04 7.31
CA VAL A 237 -15.35 -8.60 6.02
C VAL A 237 -16.07 -9.91 6.26
N THR A 238 -17.31 -9.99 5.78
CA THR A 238 -18.09 -11.23 5.82
C THR A 238 -17.52 -12.24 4.84
N ILE A 239 -17.30 -13.47 5.31
CA ILE A 239 -16.89 -14.61 4.48
C ILE A 239 -18.05 -14.98 3.58
N LYS A 240 -17.87 -14.90 2.26
CA LYS A 240 -18.89 -15.29 1.28
C LYS A 240 -18.55 -16.65 0.67
N ALA A 241 -19.56 -17.38 0.21
CA ALA A 241 -19.31 -18.48 -0.72
C ALA A 241 -18.94 -17.88 -2.09
N ASP A 242 -17.94 -18.46 -2.75
CA ASP A 242 -17.58 -18.12 -4.14
C ASP A 242 -18.61 -18.65 -5.15
#